data_AF-A0A1G4R0B7-F1
#
_entry.id   AF-A0A1G4R0B7-F1
#
_cell.length_a   1.000
_cell.length_b   1.000
_cell.length_c   1.000
_cell.angle_alpha   90.00
_cell.angle_beta   90.00
_cell.angle_gamma   90.00
#
_symmetry.space_group_name_H-M   'P 1'
#
loop_
_entity.id
_entity.type
_entity.pdbx_description
1 polymer ?
#
loop_
_entity_poly.entity_id
_entity_poly.type
_entity_poly.pdbx_seq_one_letter_code
_entity_poly.pdbx_strand_id
1 'polypeptide(L)'
;MNLEEQWEQIADELYMDMTCSDTEGFRHLIFDTYHFLEEKLTEKEDLPREFLKIYKNIVRACSFFSMQYLSDVPEAVSATFGDCLHGLCHVIEHGFDTGYYKHSLPMGLVRHTPAGCSEPEADMSSYESFMQSFDDNVTMLREDYDME
;
A
#
# COMPACT_ATOMS: atom_id res chain seq x y z
N MET A 1 -13.66 -11.51 10.09
CA MET A 1 -13.62 -11.25 8.65
C MET A 1 -12.26 -11.72 8.16
N ASN A 2 -12.20 -12.49 7.09
CA ASN A 2 -10.91 -12.85 6.50
C ASN A 2 -10.36 -11.68 5.65
N LEU A 3 -9.09 -11.76 5.26
CA LEU A 3 -8.41 -10.67 4.53
C LEU A 3 -9.07 -10.36 3.18
N GLU A 4 -9.63 -11.36 2.48
CA GLU A 4 -10.37 -11.18 1.22
C GLU A 4 -11.63 -10.34 1.43
N GLU A 5 -12.42 -10.67 2.45
CA GLU A 5 -13.67 -9.96 2.80
C GLU A 5 -13.39 -8.50 3.21
N GLN A 6 -12.30 -8.26 3.97
CA GLN A 6 -11.89 -6.90 4.35
C GLN A 6 -11.50 -6.05 3.13
N TRP A 7 -10.74 -6.63 2.20
CA TRP A 7 -10.38 -5.95 0.95
C TRP A 7 -11.57 -5.70 0.03
N GLU A 8 -12.52 -6.64 -0.04
CA GLU A 8 -13.74 -6.45 -0.82
C GLU A 8 -14.57 -5.29 -0.27
N GLN A 9 -14.75 -5.23 1.06
CA GLN A 9 -15.45 -4.13 1.71
C GLN A 9 -14.78 -2.78 1.43
N ILE A 10 -13.47 -2.65 1.67
CA ILE A 10 -12.74 -1.40 1.42
C ILE A 10 -12.78 -1.00 -0.06
N ALA A 11 -12.59 -1.96 -0.98
CA ALA A 11 -12.63 -1.65 -2.41
C ALA A 11 -14.02 -1.15 -2.86
N ASP A 12 -15.09 -1.66 -2.26
CA ASP A 12 -16.45 -1.21 -2.56
C ASP A 12 -16.75 0.14 -1.90
N GLU A 13 -16.33 0.41 -0.67
CA GLU A 13 -16.42 1.74 -0.02
C GLU A 13 -15.72 2.81 -0.88
N LEU A 14 -14.47 2.54 -1.30
CA LEU A 14 -13.70 3.46 -2.13
C LEU A 14 -14.36 3.70 -3.49
N TYR A 15 -14.87 2.64 -4.13
CA TYR A 15 -15.40 2.75 -5.49
C TYR A 15 -16.83 3.33 -5.56
N MET A 16 -17.68 3.00 -4.59
CA MET A 16 -19.09 3.39 -4.58
C MET A 16 -19.30 4.73 -3.89
N ASP A 17 -18.62 4.95 -2.77
CA ASP A 17 -18.88 6.09 -1.89
C ASP A 17 -17.74 7.11 -1.91
N MET A 18 -16.59 6.80 -2.53
CA MET A 18 -15.40 7.67 -2.57
C MET A 18 -14.91 8.09 -1.18
N THR A 19 -15.13 7.23 -0.19
CA THR A 19 -14.79 7.44 1.21
C THR A 19 -14.08 6.21 1.79
N CYS A 20 -13.49 6.38 2.96
CA CYS A 20 -12.95 5.29 3.77
C CYS A 20 -13.37 5.58 5.22
N SER A 21 -14.35 4.82 5.71
CA SER A 21 -14.97 5.09 7.00
C SER A 21 -14.05 4.75 8.19
N ASP A 22 -13.13 3.80 7.99
CA ASP A 22 -12.17 3.34 8.99
C ASP A 22 -10.73 3.39 8.45
N THR A 23 -10.11 4.57 8.52
CA THR A 23 -8.73 4.77 8.06
C THR A 23 -7.69 4.02 8.90
N GLU A 24 -7.97 3.76 10.19
CA GLU A 24 -7.08 2.97 11.04
C GLU A 24 -7.16 1.48 10.69
N GLY A 25 -8.38 0.97 10.52
CA GLY A 25 -8.60 -0.37 9.98
C GLY A 25 -7.97 -0.55 8.60
N PHE A 26 -7.96 0.48 7.77
CA PHE A 26 -7.30 0.43 6.47
C PHE A 26 -5.76 0.38 6.57
N ARG A 27 -5.16 1.14 7.49
CA ARG A 27 -3.73 1.04 7.80
C ARG A 27 -3.34 -0.36 8.26
N HIS A 28 -4.11 -0.94 9.18
CA HIS A 28 -3.94 -2.33 9.60
C HIS A 28 -4.11 -3.31 8.43
N LEU A 29 -5.11 -3.11 7.57
CA LEU A 29 -5.33 -3.99 6.43
C LEU A 29 -4.12 -3.99 5.48
N ILE A 30 -3.51 -2.84 5.20
CA ILE A 30 -2.29 -2.74 4.39
C ILE A 30 -1.14 -3.51 5.05
N PHE A 31 -0.91 -3.29 6.35
CA PHE A 31 0.13 -3.95 7.12
C PHE A 31 -0.04 -5.48 7.18
N ASP A 32 -1.23 -5.94 7.56
CA ASP A 32 -1.57 -7.36 7.64
C ASP A 32 -1.45 -8.05 6.29
N THR A 33 -1.83 -7.35 5.21
CA THR A 33 -1.69 -7.86 3.84
C THR A 33 -0.24 -8.03 3.44
N TYR A 34 0.62 -7.06 3.78
CA TYR A 34 2.05 -7.16 3.52
C TYR A 34 2.65 -8.41 4.19
N HIS A 35 2.43 -8.61 5.49
CA HIS A 35 2.97 -9.77 6.20
C HIS A 35 2.35 -11.08 5.76
N PHE A 36 1.06 -11.08 5.43
CA PHE A 36 0.40 -12.25 4.84
C PHE A 36 1.08 -12.67 3.54
N LEU A 37 1.37 -11.72 2.64
CA LEU A 37 2.05 -11.98 1.38
C LEU A 37 3.49 -12.42 1.62
N GLU A 38 4.22 -11.76 2.53
CA GLU A 38 5.58 -12.12 2.93
C GLU A 38 5.67 -13.57 3.42
N GLU A 39 4.78 -13.99 4.32
CA GLU A 39 4.73 -15.36 4.83
C GLU A 39 4.43 -16.35 3.69
N LYS A 40 3.41 -16.07 2.87
CA LYS A 40 2.96 -17.00 1.81
C LYS A 40 3.98 -17.15 0.69
N LEU A 41 4.69 -16.08 0.35
CA LEU A 41 5.76 -16.07 -0.63
C LEU A 41 7.07 -16.70 -0.09
N THR A 42 7.35 -16.58 1.20
CA THR A 42 8.49 -17.28 1.82
C THR A 42 8.26 -18.80 1.84
N GLU A 43 7.02 -19.23 2.04
CA GLU A 43 6.65 -20.65 2.07
C GLU A 43 6.54 -21.30 0.69
N LYS A 44 6.28 -20.53 -0.36
CA LYS A 44 5.95 -21.04 -1.71
C LYS A 44 6.61 -20.21 -2.79
N GLU A 45 7.21 -20.87 -3.79
CA GLU A 45 7.76 -20.22 -4.98
C GLU A 45 6.69 -19.43 -5.78
N ASP A 46 5.40 -19.80 -5.66
CA ASP A 46 4.27 -19.16 -6.34
C ASP A 46 3.10 -18.88 -5.39
N LEU A 47 2.38 -17.79 -5.63
CA LEU A 47 1.11 -17.49 -4.95
C LEU A 47 -0.06 -18.29 -5.56
N PRO A 48 -0.82 -19.05 -4.75
CA PRO A 48 -2.06 -19.68 -5.18
C PRO A 48 -3.04 -18.72 -5.86
N ARG A 49 -3.73 -19.21 -6.89
CA ARG A 49 -4.70 -18.44 -7.69
C ARG A 49 -5.83 -17.83 -6.86
N GLU A 50 -6.16 -18.40 -5.71
CA GLU A 50 -7.16 -17.87 -4.78
C GLU A 50 -6.80 -16.46 -4.27
N PHE A 51 -5.51 -16.12 -4.16
CA PHE A 51 -5.04 -14.80 -3.74
C PHE A 51 -5.15 -13.72 -4.84
N LEU A 52 -5.46 -14.10 -6.09
CA LEU A 52 -5.75 -13.13 -7.15
C LEU A 52 -6.95 -12.23 -6.81
N LYS A 53 -7.86 -12.66 -5.93
CA LYS A 53 -8.98 -11.84 -5.50
C LYS A 53 -8.54 -10.69 -4.58
N ILE A 54 -7.64 -10.98 -3.64
CA ILE A 54 -7.00 -9.96 -2.80
C ILE A 54 -6.25 -8.99 -3.71
N TYR A 55 -5.43 -9.51 -4.62
CA TYR A 55 -4.69 -8.67 -5.58
C TYR A 55 -5.61 -7.77 -6.41
N LYS A 56 -6.71 -8.31 -6.96
CA LYS A 56 -7.72 -7.55 -7.70
C LYS A 56 -8.27 -6.38 -6.88
N ASN A 57 -8.57 -6.59 -5.60
CA ASN A 57 -9.14 -5.54 -4.75
C ASN A 57 -8.10 -4.49 -4.36
N ILE A 58 -6.85 -4.87 -4.13
CA ILE A 58 -5.73 -3.92 -3.94
C ILE A 58 -5.56 -3.06 -5.20
N VAL A 59 -5.56 -3.66 -6.39
CA VAL A 59 -5.45 -2.92 -7.66
C VAL A 59 -6.63 -1.97 -7.88
N ARG A 60 -7.85 -2.36 -7.48
CA ARG A 60 -9.02 -1.47 -7.52
C ARG A 60 -8.84 -0.27 -6.60
N ALA A 61 -8.41 -0.49 -5.36
CA ALA A 61 -8.12 0.59 -4.41
C ALA A 61 -7.00 1.51 -4.93
N CYS A 62 -5.91 0.92 -5.42
CA CYS A 62 -4.79 1.63 -6.03
C CYS A 62 -5.23 2.51 -7.22
N SER A 63 -6.08 1.97 -8.10
CA SER A 63 -6.65 2.72 -9.23
C SER A 63 -7.49 3.90 -8.76
N PHE A 64 -8.27 3.76 -7.70
CA PHE A 64 -9.01 4.87 -7.09
C PHE A 64 -8.06 6.01 -6.67
N PHE A 65 -7.02 5.69 -5.88
CA PHE A 65 -6.06 6.69 -5.40
C PHE A 65 -5.21 7.34 -6.51
N SER A 66 -5.08 6.69 -7.67
CA SER A 66 -4.43 7.32 -8.85
C SER A 66 -5.29 8.38 -9.55
N MET A 67 -6.61 8.39 -9.30
CA MET A 67 -7.53 9.32 -9.93
C MET A 67 -8.02 10.40 -8.97
N GLN A 68 -8.12 10.09 -7.68
CA GLN A 68 -8.80 10.92 -6.69
C GLN A 68 -8.23 10.75 -5.28
N TYR A 69 -8.45 11.76 -4.45
CA TYR A 69 -8.22 11.70 -3.00
C TYR A 69 -9.52 11.39 -2.25
N LEU A 70 -9.39 10.86 -1.04
CA LEU A 70 -10.50 10.69 -0.12
C LEU A 70 -11.08 12.06 0.30
N SER A 71 -12.40 12.23 0.20
CA SER A 71 -13.06 13.54 0.38
C SER A 71 -12.93 14.12 1.80
N ASP A 72 -12.83 13.27 2.83
CA ASP A 72 -12.83 13.67 4.25
C ASP A 72 -11.47 13.43 4.94
N VAL A 73 -10.41 13.20 4.17
CA VAL A 73 -9.07 12.88 4.68
C VAL A 73 -8.07 13.87 4.08
N PRO A 74 -7.10 14.38 4.85
CA PRO A 74 -6.07 15.26 4.31
C PRO A 74 -5.37 14.66 3.08
N GLU A 75 -5.10 15.48 2.05
CA GLU A 75 -4.54 15.01 0.77
C GLU A 75 -3.23 14.23 0.95
N ALA A 76 -2.31 14.71 1.80
CA ALA A 76 -1.08 13.99 2.12
C ALA A 76 -1.32 12.59 2.72
N VAL A 77 -2.37 12.42 3.54
CA VAL A 77 -2.73 11.11 4.09
C VAL A 77 -3.33 10.22 3.00
N SER A 78 -4.20 10.78 2.15
CA SER A 78 -4.76 10.06 1.00
C SER A 78 -3.69 9.64 -0.01
N ALA A 79 -2.69 10.49 -0.26
CA ALA A 79 -1.57 10.21 -1.12
C ALA A 79 -0.67 9.10 -0.55
N THR A 80 -0.36 9.15 0.76
CA THR A 80 0.40 8.08 1.43
C THR A 80 -0.31 6.73 1.35
N PHE A 81 -1.65 6.68 1.47
CA PHE A 81 -2.39 5.43 1.21
C PHE A 81 -2.17 4.91 -0.21
N GLY A 82 -2.25 5.79 -1.21
CA GLY A 82 -1.91 5.46 -2.60
C GLY A 82 -0.52 4.86 -2.73
N ASP A 83 0.49 5.46 -2.09
CA ASP A 83 1.87 4.98 -2.12
C ASP A 83 2.03 3.57 -1.54
N CYS A 84 1.49 3.32 -0.35
CA CYS A 84 1.55 2.00 0.25
C CYS A 84 0.84 0.93 -0.61
N LEU A 85 -0.32 1.25 -1.20
CA LEU A 85 -1.06 0.33 -2.09
C LEU A 85 -0.29 -0.03 -3.34
N HIS A 86 0.36 0.95 -3.94
CA HIS A 86 1.22 0.71 -5.09
C HIS A 86 2.44 -0.12 -4.73
N GLY A 87 3.03 0.09 -3.55
CA GLY A 87 4.05 -0.80 -3.01
C GLY A 87 3.55 -2.24 -2.88
N LEU A 88 2.31 -2.45 -2.40
CA LEU A 88 1.71 -3.79 -2.30
C LEU A 88 1.55 -4.43 -3.69
N CYS A 89 1.05 -3.68 -4.67
CA CYS A 89 0.98 -4.16 -6.06
C CYS A 89 2.37 -4.54 -6.57
N HIS A 90 3.38 -3.70 -6.33
CA HIS A 90 4.75 -3.96 -6.72
C HIS A 90 5.30 -5.25 -6.08
N VAL A 91 5.09 -5.46 -4.78
CA VAL A 91 5.50 -6.67 -4.06
C VAL A 91 4.86 -7.91 -4.67
N ILE A 92 3.57 -7.85 -4.99
CA ILE A 92 2.85 -8.97 -5.61
C ILE A 92 3.39 -9.22 -7.02
N GLU A 93 3.53 -8.19 -7.85
CA GLU A 93 3.96 -8.31 -9.25
C GLU A 93 5.44 -8.72 -9.39
N HIS A 94 6.35 -8.14 -8.60
CA HIS A 94 7.79 -8.44 -8.65
C HIS A 94 8.15 -9.71 -7.88
N GLY A 95 7.30 -10.13 -6.93
CA GLY A 95 7.36 -11.45 -6.32
C GLY A 95 7.22 -12.59 -7.35
N PHE A 96 6.66 -12.32 -8.54
CA PHE A 96 6.59 -13.30 -9.63
C PHE A 96 7.86 -13.42 -10.48
N ASP A 97 8.75 -12.42 -10.51
CA ASP A 97 9.84 -12.35 -11.50
C ASP A 97 11.27 -12.37 -10.92
N THR A 98 11.50 -11.97 -9.66
CA THR A 98 12.88 -11.86 -9.14
C THR A 98 13.00 -12.14 -7.65
N GLY A 99 13.78 -13.17 -7.30
CA GLY A 99 14.23 -13.46 -5.95
C GLY A 99 14.84 -12.23 -5.25
N TYR A 100 14.08 -11.73 -4.29
CA TYR A 100 14.30 -10.73 -3.26
C TYR A 100 15.67 -10.06 -3.13
N TYR A 101 15.64 -8.73 -3.24
CA TYR A 101 16.42 -7.88 -2.35
C TYR A 101 15.46 -7.15 -1.38
N LYS A 102 14.98 -7.91 -0.39
CA LYS A 102 14.36 -7.49 0.89
C LYS A 102 13.19 -6.50 0.80
N HIS A 103 11.99 -7.07 0.89
CA HIS A 103 10.67 -6.46 0.91
C HIS A 103 10.56 -5.16 1.72
N SER A 104 10.46 -4.04 1.01
CA SER A 104 9.98 -2.79 1.56
C SER A 104 9.04 -2.15 0.55
N LEU A 105 7.99 -1.49 1.05
CA LEU A 105 7.12 -0.69 0.18
C LEU A 105 7.88 0.59 -0.17
N PRO A 106 8.13 0.90 -1.45
CA PRO A 106 8.67 2.20 -1.81
C PRO A 106 7.67 3.28 -1.39
N MET A 107 8.14 4.29 -0.64
CA MET A 107 7.35 5.48 -0.26
C MET A 107 7.95 6.68 -0.98
N GLY A 108 7.14 7.46 -1.71
CA GLY A 108 7.56 8.73 -2.30
C GLY A 108 7.19 8.98 -3.77
N LEU A 109 7.49 10.22 -4.21
CA LEU A 109 7.04 10.81 -5.47
C LEU A 109 7.88 10.39 -6.69
N VAL A 110 9.07 9.83 -6.51
CA VAL A 110 9.99 9.51 -7.62
C VAL A 110 10.11 8.01 -7.83
N ARG A 111 8.99 7.41 -8.24
CA ARG A 111 8.87 5.95 -8.43
C ARG A 111 9.76 5.29 -9.47
N HIS A 112 10.57 6.02 -10.23
CA HIS A 112 11.55 5.42 -11.14
C HIS A 112 12.77 6.33 -11.31
N THR A 113 13.76 6.22 -10.42
CA THR A 113 15.13 6.58 -10.83
C THR A 113 15.88 5.32 -11.25
N PRO A 114 16.35 5.21 -12.51
CA PRO A 114 17.18 4.09 -12.99
C PRO A 114 18.52 3.92 -12.23
N ALA A 115 18.82 4.81 -11.28
CA ALA A 115 20.11 4.94 -10.61
C ALA A 115 20.20 4.24 -9.25
N GLY A 116 19.11 3.68 -8.71
CA GLY A 116 19.14 2.96 -7.42
C GLY A 116 19.48 3.85 -6.22
N CYS A 117 19.19 5.16 -6.30
CA CYS A 117 19.16 6.02 -5.13
C CYS A 117 17.78 5.85 -4.49
N SER A 118 17.60 4.79 -3.69
CA SER A 118 16.30 4.47 -3.10
C SER A 118 15.82 5.60 -2.18
N GLU A 119 14.60 6.07 -2.44
CA GLU A 119 13.77 6.80 -1.48
C GLU A 119 13.62 5.97 -0.19
N PRO A 120 13.26 6.58 0.95
CA PRO A 120 13.01 5.81 2.17
C PRO A 120 11.94 4.74 1.92
N GLU A 121 12.37 3.51 2.13
CA GLU A 121 11.54 2.32 2.13
C GLU A 121 10.68 2.29 3.40
N ALA A 122 9.40 1.91 3.29
CA ALA A 122 8.57 1.72 4.48
C ALA A 122 9.13 0.58 5.35
N ASP A 123 9.33 0.83 6.65
CA ASP A 123 9.70 -0.20 7.61
C ASP A 123 8.46 -0.97 8.07
N MET A 124 8.25 -2.14 7.48
CA MET A 124 7.14 -3.05 7.80
C MET A 124 7.51 -4.08 8.89
N SER A 125 8.56 -3.88 9.69
CA SER A 125 8.98 -4.88 10.69
C SER A 125 8.05 -5.01 11.89
N SER A 126 7.35 -3.94 12.26
CA SER A 126 6.25 -3.93 13.21
C SER A 126 5.17 -2.93 12.79
N TYR A 127 4.00 -2.99 13.42
CA TYR A 127 2.96 -2.01 13.15
C TYR A 127 3.41 -0.60 13.56
N GLU A 128 4.14 -0.47 14.67
CA GLU A 128 4.68 0.83 15.10
C GLU A 128 5.70 1.41 14.12
N SER A 129 6.59 0.59 13.54
CA SER A 129 7.55 1.07 12.54
C SER A 129 6.87 1.48 11.24
N PHE A 130 5.82 0.74 10.85
CA PHE A 130 4.99 1.07 9.71
C PHE A 130 4.30 2.42 9.92
N MET A 131 3.70 2.63 11.10
CA MET A 131 3.06 3.90 11.45
C MET A 131 4.05 5.07 11.42
N GLN A 132 5.26 4.88 11.93
CA GLN A 132 6.30 5.91 11.85
C GLN A 132 6.64 6.25 10.40
N SER A 133 6.85 5.23 9.56
CA SER A 133 7.15 5.42 8.12
C SER A 133 6.01 6.11 7.38
N PHE A 134 4.76 5.78 7.73
CA PHE A 134 3.56 6.40 7.18
C PHE A 134 3.50 7.89 7.57
N ASP A 135 3.69 8.21 8.85
CA ASP A 135 3.63 9.58 9.37
C ASP A 135 4.77 10.46 8.83
N ASP A 136 5.96 9.89 8.66
CA ASP A 136 7.10 10.57 8.03
C ASP A 136 6.77 10.92 6.58
N ASN A 137 6.18 10.00 5.81
CA ASN A 137 5.75 10.27 4.43
C ASN A 137 4.64 11.32 4.36
N VAL A 138 3.67 11.27 5.28
CA VAL A 138 2.62 12.30 5.39
C VAL A 138 3.25 13.66 5.68
N THR A 139 4.26 13.73 6.55
CA THR A 139 4.95 14.98 6.88
C THR A 139 5.69 15.53 5.68
N MET A 140 6.46 14.69 4.98
CA MET A 140 7.17 15.04 3.75
C MET A 140 6.20 15.59 2.68
N LEU A 141 5.10 14.87 2.41
CA LEU A 141 4.13 15.30 1.40
C LEU A 141 3.41 16.60 1.79
N ARG A 142 3.15 16.83 3.07
CA ARG A 142 2.60 18.12 3.54
C ARG A 142 3.57 19.26 3.26
N GLU A 143 4.85 19.06 3.57
CA GLU A 143 5.89 20.06 3.30
C GLU A 143 5.98 20.36 1.80
N ASP A 144 5.87 19.35 0.93
CA ASP A 144 5.86 19.52 -0.53
C ASP A 144 4.61 20.28 -1.03
N TYR A 145 3.41 19.93 -0.57
CA TYR A 145 2.17 20.62 -0.96
C TYR A 145 2.09 22.06 -0.43
N ASP A 146 2.62 22.34 0.77
CA ASP A 146 2.63 23.68 1.35
C ASP A 146 3.69 24.60 0.72
N MET A 147 4.62 24.05 -0.07
CA MET A 147 5.62 24.81 -0.83
C MET A 147 5.13 25.30 -2.21
N GLU A 148 3.96 24.84 -2.69
CA GLU A 148 3.30 25.30 -3.92
C GLU A 148 2.32 26.46 -3.70
#